data_AF-A0A542IP79-F1
#
_entry.id   AF-A0A542IP79-F1
#
_cell.length_a   1.000
_cell.length_b   1.000
_cell.length_c   1.000
_cell.angle_alpha   90.00
_cell.angle_beta   90.00
_cell.angle_gamma   90.00
#
_symmetry.space_group_name_H-M   'P 1'
#
loop_
_entity.id
_entity.type
_entity.pdbx_description
1 polymer ?
#
loop_
_entity_poly.entity_id
_entity_poly.type
_entity_poly.pdbx_seq_one_letter_code
_entity_poly.pdbx_strand_id
1 'polypeptide(L)'
;MAIEAYRVKVGAAPVSYLVADVDNSKGTVPVTMYMVSAFNEEGRQFTFSSVADAIHSWAPTYSYDYKWSMGGRALDAAEGEGLKREADELYNADTSDADIAERTTIILASSDPGLPTGFTKVAVQPSSSADAEEARPAG
;
A
#
# COMPACT_ATOMS: atom_id res chain seq x y z
N MET A 1 10.51 -2.56 -8.06
CA MET A 1 9.31 -1.71 -7.94
C MET A 1 9.73 -0.34 -7.43
N ALA A 2 9.23 0.75 -8.01
CA ALA A 2 9.66 2.13 -7.66
C ALA A 2 9.37 2.48 -6.19
N ILE A 3 8.21 2.04 -5.69
CA ILE A 3 7.81 2.19 -4.28
C ILE A 3 8.85 1.60 -3.33
N GLU A 4 9.32 0.38 -3.58
CA GLU A 4 10.34 -0.26 -2.73
C GLU A 4 11.70 0.45 -2.80
N ALA A 5 12.07 0.94 -3.99
CA ALA A 5 13.29 1.72 -4.14
C ALA A 5 13.25 3.02 -3.31
N TYR A 6 12.09 3.71 -3.30
CA TYR A 6 11.87 4.88 -2.46
C TYR A 6 11.93 4.54 -0.97
N ARG A 7 11.24 3.46 -0.54
CA ARG A 7 11.27 2.98 0.86
C ARG A 7 12.69 2.74 1.36
N VAL A 8 13.51 2.05 0.57
CA VAL A 8 14.93 1.79 0.87
C VAL A 8 15.73 3.09 0.91
N LYS A 9 15.54 3.97 -0.08
CA LYS A 9 16.24 5.27 -0.18
C LYS A 9 16.03 6.13 1.07
N VAL A 10 14.81 6.16 1.60
CA VAL A 10 14.47 6.95 2.80
C VAL A 10 14.74 6.22 4.11
N GLY A 11 15.19 4.97 4.05
CA GLY A 11 15.50 4.17 5.24
C GLY A 11 14.26 3.79 6.06
N ALA A 12 13.08 3.72 5.44
CA ALA A 12 11.87 3.30 6.13
C ALA A 12 11.95 1.82 6.56
N ALA A 13 11.13 1.44 7.55
CA ALA A 13 11.07 0.06 8.02
C ALA A 13 10.70 -0.91 6.89
N PRO A 14 11.18 -2.17 6.91
CA PRO A 14 10.74 -3.20 5.97
C PRO A 14 9.23 -3.42 6.05
N VAL A 15 8.61 -3.68 4.90
CA VAL A 15 7.19 -4.00 4.75
C VAL A 15 7.04 -5.21 3.83
N SER A 16 5.87 -5.82 3.84
CA SER A 16 5.49 -6.81 2.83
C SER A 16 4.47 -6.20 1.88
N TYR A 17 4.55 -6.55 0.60
CA TYR A 17 3.64 -6.07 -0.43
C TYR A 17 2.69 -7.19 -0.87
N LEU A 18 1.43 -6.84 -1.08
CA LEU A 18 0.48 -7.63 -1.86
C LEU A 18 0.27 -6.92 -3.19
N VAL A 19 0.63 -7.59 -4.29
CA VAL A 19 0.49 -7.08 -5.65
C VAL A 19 -0.65 -7.85 -6.30
N ALA A 20 -1.81 -7.22 -6.41
CA ALA A 20 -3.03 -7.83 -6.94
C ALA A 20 -3.21 -7.44 -8.41
N ASP A 21 -3.30 -8.44 -9.27
CA ASP A 21 -3.77 -8.27 -10.65
C ASP A 21 -5.30 -8.36 -10.65
N VAL A 22 -5.95 -7.22 -10.88
CA VAL A 22 -7.40 -7.06 -10.79
C VAL A 22 -7.96 -6.93 -12.20
N ASP A 23 -8.67 -7.97 -12.64
CA ASP A 23 -9.33 -8.01 -13.93
C ASP A 23 -10.83 -7.69 -13.76
N ASN A 24 -11.19 -6.43 -14.02
CA ASN A 24 -12.56 -5.93 -14.04
C ASN A 24 -13.08 -5.77 -15.48
N SER A 25 -12.47 -6.47 -16.46
CA SER A 25 -12.81 -6.34 -17.89
C SER A 25 -14.26 -6.71 -18.21
N LYS A 26 -14.88 -7.52 -17.35
CA LYS A 26 -16.29 -7.96 -17.44
C LYS A 26 -17.17 -7.39 -16.31
N GLY A 27 -16.63 -6.49 -15.51
CA GLY A 27 -17.33 -5.87 -14.40
C GLY A 27 -18.45 -4.94 -14.84
N THR A 28 -19.34 -4.63 -13.91
CA THR A 28 -20.40 -3.62 -14.09
C THR A 28 -20.34 -2.53 -13.01
N VAL A 29 -19.41 -2.65 -12.07
CA VAL A 29 -19.08 -1.70 -11.02
C VAL A 29 -17.56 -1.65 -10.83
N PRO A 30 -16.98 -0.55 -10.33
CA PRO A 30 -15.57 -0.49 -9.96
C PRO A 30 -15.23 -1.51 -8.88
N VAL A 31 -13.99 -2.02 -8.91
CA VAL A 31 -13.44 -2.90 -7.88
C VAL A 31 -12.42 -2.12 -7.07
N THR A 32 -12.66 -1.98 -5.78
CA THR A 32 -11.73 -1.33 -4.84
C THR A 32 -11.23 -2.37 -3.84
N MET A 33 -9.95 -2.28 -3.47
CA MET A 33 -9.35 -3.13 -2.44
C MET A 33 -8.86 -2.26 -1.29
N TYR A 34 -9.80 -1.71 -0.50
CA TYR A 34 -9.46 -0.81 0.60
C TYR A 34 -8.55 -1.48 1.64
N MET A 35 -8.88 -2.71 2.01
CA MET A 35 -8.08 -3.51 2.93
C MET A 35 -8.17 -4.99 2.56
N VAL A 36 -7.05 -5.69 2.65
CA VAL A 36 -6.99 -7.14 2.46
C VAL A 36 -6.47 -7.78 3.73
N SER A 37 -7.20 -8.78 4.23
CA SER A 37 -6.78 -9.60 5.35
C SER A 37 -6.47 -11.01 4.85
N ALA A 38 -5.24 -11.48 5.07
CA ALA A 38 -4.84 -12.84 4.76
C ALA A 38 -4.61 -13.62 6.07
N PHE A 39 -4.97 -14.90 6.09
CA PHE A 39 -4.86 -15.75 7.27
C PHE A 39 -4.01 -16.98 6.95
N ASN A 40 -3.13 -17.37 7.87
CA ASN A 40 -2.32 -18.58 7.73
C ASN A 40 -3.03 -19.82 8.32
N GLU A 41 -2.37 -20.98 8.29
CA GLU A 41 -2.91 -22.23 8.86
C GLU A 41 -3.19 -22.15 10.36
N GLU A 42 -2.43 -21.35 11.11
CA GLU A 42 -2.66 -21.12 12.55
C GLU A 42 -3.76 -20.09 12.83
N GLY A 43 -4.36 -19.48 11.79
CA GLY A 43 -5.37 -18.44 11.92
C GLY A 43 -4.82 -17.05 12.24
N ARG A 44 -3.50 -16.84 12.18
CA ARG A 44 -2.90 -15.50 12.32
C ARG A 44 -3.30 -14.64 11.12
N GLN A 45 -3.80 -13.44 11.40
CA GLN A 45 -4.19 -12.46 10.41
C GLN A 45 -3.02 -11.53 10.05
N PHE A 46 -2.93 -11.22 8.76
CA PHE A 46 -2.02 -10.25 8.16
C PHE A 46 -2.85 -9.23 7.39
N THR A 47 -2.72 -7.96 7.76
CA THR A 47 -3.49 -6.87 7.16
C THR A 47 -2.63 -6.10 6.18
N PHE A 48 -3.18 -5.91 4.99
CA PHE A 48 -2.61 -5.09 3.92
C PHE A 48 -3.56 -3.92 3.66
N SER A 49 -3.04 -2.70 3.69
CA SER A 49 -3.74 -1.46 3.38
C SER A 49 -3.14 -0.78 2.16
N SER A 50 -3.73 0.32 1.71
CA SER A 50 -3.21 1.10 0.59
C SER A 50 -1.71 1.39 0.76
N VAL A 51 -0.93 1.15 -0.29
CA VAL A 51 0.48 1.52 -0.30
C VAL A 51 0.66 3.05 -0.27
N ALA A 52 -0.36 3.80 -0.69
CA ALA A 52 -0.41 5.25 -0.60
C ALA A 52 -0.27 5.73 0.86
N ASP A 53 -0.93 5.06 1.81
CA ASP A 53 -0.79 5.35 3.25
C ASP A 53 0.63 5.07 3.74
N ALA A 54 1.23 3.98 3.25
CA ALA A 54 2.61 3.62 3.57
C ALA A 54 3.58 4.68 3.03
N ILE A 55 3.44 5.10 1.77
CA ILE A 55 4.23 6.17 1.15
C ILE A 55 4.11 7.47 1.96
N HIS A 56 2.90 7.83 2.39
CA HIS A 56 2.68 9.01 3.22
C HIS A 56 3.44 8.93 4.55
N SER A 57 3.48 7.75 5.18
CA SER A 57 4.22 7.52 6.43
C SER A 57 5.75 7.59 6.25
N TRP A 58 6.24 7.32 5.04
CA TRP A 58 7.67 7.37 4.70
C TRP A 58 8.11 8.76 4.21
N ALA A 59 7.17 9.61 3.82
CA ALA A 59 7.43 10.93 3.27
C ALA A 59 7.94 11.91 4.35
N PRO A 60 8.73 12.94 3.96
CA PRO A 60 9.13 13.97 4.89
C PRO A 60 7.93 14.85 5.25
N THR A 61 7.97 15.39 6.46
CA THR A 61 6.98 16.33 6.97
C THR A 61 7.55 17.73 7.03
N TYR A 62 6.72 18.72 6.68
CA TYR A 62 7.04 20.13 6.83
C TYR A 62 6.31 20.67 8.05
N SER A 63 7.05 21.11 9.06
CA SER A 63 6.47 21.63 10.30
C SER A 63 6.05 23.10 10.18
N TYR A 64 5.23 23.56 11.13
CA TYR A 64 4.85 24.96 11.25
C TYR A 64 6.04 25.91 11.49
N ASP A 65 7.17 25.38 11.96
CA ASP A 65 8.42 26.14 12.13
C ASP A 65 9.23 26.23 10.83
N TYR A 66 8.61 25.92 9.69
CA TYR A 66 9.22 25.98 8.36
C TYR A 66 10.41 25.04 8.19
N LYS A 67 10.39 23.88 8.87
CA LYS A 67 11.47 22.90 8.86
C LYS A 67 11.00 21.57 8.28
N TRP A 68 11.82 21.01 7.42
CA TRP A 68 11.66 19.65 6.93
C TRP A 68 12.23 18.64 7.93
N SER A 69 11.50 17.55 8.16
CA SER A 69 11.97 16.44 8.98
C SER A 69 11.44 15.10 8.50
N MET A 70 12.19 14.04 8.76
CA MET A 70 11.83 12.67 8.43
C MET A 70 12.50 11.72 9.42
N GLY A 71 11.80 10.73 9.97
CA GLY A 71 12.42 9.72 10.84
C GLY A 71 13.22 10.30 12.03
N GLY A 72 12.82 11.45 12.56
CA GLY A 72 13.52 12.15 13.64
C GLY A 72 14.77 12.94 13.23
N ARG A 73 15.15 12.96 11.95
CA ARG A 73 16.22 13.82 11.41
C ARG A 73 15.66 15.08 10.76
N ALA A 74 16.40 16.19 10.89
CA ALA A 74 16.14 17.40 10.12
C ALA A 74 16.69 17.25 8.69
N LEU A 75 15.97 17.80 7.72
CA LEU A 75 16.39 17.87 6.32
C LEU A 75 16.63 19.32 5.93
N ASP A 76 17.51 19.55 4.96
CA ASP A 76 17.50 20.83 4.26
C ASP A 76 16.28 20.94 3.32
N ALA A 77 16.03 22.15 2.82
CA ALA A 77 14.87 22.44 1.99
C ALA A 77 14.88 21.66 0.66
N ALA A 78 16.03 21.56 0.02
CA ALA A 78 16.15 20.89 -1.28
C ALA A 78 15.92 19.38 -1.15
N GLU A 79 16.47 18.77 -0.10
CA GLU A 79 16.26 17.36 0.22
C GLU A 79 14.79 17.09 0.58
N GLY A 80 14.21 17.89 1.48
CA GLY A 80 12.83 17.74 1.92
C GLY A 80 11.82 17.86 0.77
N GLU A 81 11.95 18.91 -0.05
CA GLU A 81 11.09 19.11 -1.22
C GLU A 81 11.29 18.03 -2.28
N GLY A 82 12.53 17.60 -2.52
CA GLY A 82 12.84 16.54 -3.48
C GLY A 82 12.19 15.21 -3.11
N LEU A 83 12.36 14.78 -1.85
CA LEU A 83 11.77 13.54 -1.34
C LEU A 83 10.23 13.64 -1.27
N LYS A 84 9.68 14.80 -0.88
CA LYS A 84 8.24 15.00 -0.87
C LYS A 84 7.63 14.87 -2.27
N ARG A 85 8.26 15.50 -3.27
CA ARG A 85 7.83 15.40 -4.67
C ARG A 85 7.83 13.97 -5.18
N GLU A 86 8.91 13.23 -4.92
CA GLU A 86 9.02 11.83 -5.31
C GLU A 86 7.95 10.95 -4.63
N ALA A 87 7.67 11.19 -3.35
CA ALA A 87 6.57 10.52 -2.64
C ALA A 87 5.21 10.84 -3.27
N ASP A 88 4.97 12.10 -3.64
CA ASP A 88 3.72 12.53 -4.28
C ASP A 88 3.57 11.94 -5.69
N GLU A 89 4.66 11.83 -6.45
CA GLU A 89 4.65 11.15 -7.76
C GLU A 89 4.29 9.67 -7.61
N LEU A 90 4.86 8.98 -6.62
CA LEU A 90 4.53 7.57 -6.33
C LEU A 90 3.09 7.41 -5.85
N TYR A 91 2.62 8.30 -4.98
CA TYR A 91 1.24 8.33 -4.50
C TYR A 91 0.26 8.51 -5.67
N ASN A 92 0.53 9.45 -6.58
CA ASN A 92 -0.34 9.73 -7.71
C ASN A 92 -0.28 8.66 -8.82
N ALA A 93 0.81 7.90 -8.90
CA ALA A 93 0.95 6.79 -9.83
C ALA A 93 0.34 5.49 -9.30
N ASP A 94 0.09 5.39 -7.99
CA ASP A 94 -0.58 4.24 -7.39
C ASP A 94 -2.06 4.21 -7.82
N THR A 95 -2.54 3.01 -8.11
CA THR A 95 -3.92 2.76 -8.52
C THR A 95 -4.59 1.94 -7.42
N SER A 96 -5.62 2.50 -6.79
CA SER A 96 -6.33 1.90 -5.65
C SER A 96 -7.55 1.06 -6.04
N ASP A 97 -7.93 1.09 -7.31
CA ASP A 97 -9.17 0.55 -7.84
C ASP A 97 -9.04 0.20 -9.33
N ALA A 98 -9.90 -0.71 -9.78
CA ALA A 98 -10.04 -1.06 -11.19
C ALA A 98 -11.40 -0.58 -11.69
N ASP A 99 -11.40 0.32 -12.68
CA ASP A 99 -12.62 0.82 -13.29
C ASP A 99 -13.36 -0.28 -14.09
N ILE A 100 -14.58 0.03 -14.52
CA ILE A 100 -15.37 -0.84 -15.38
C ILE A 100 -14.63 -1.08 -16.69
N ALA A 101 -14.54 -2.35 -17.11
CA ALA A 101 -13.85 -2.78 -18.32
C ALA A 101 -12.31 -2.58 -18.28
N GLU A 102 -11.74 -2.39 -17.10
CA GLU A 102 -10.29 -2.25 -16.89
C GLU A 102 -9.66 -3.53 -16.34
N ARG A 103 -8.36 -3.70 -16.60
CA ARG A 103 -7.48 -4.56 -15.81
C ARG A 103 -6.30 -3.74 -15.32
N THR A 104 -6.02 -3.80 -14.03
CA THR A 104 -4.95 -3.00 -13.41
C THR A 104 -4.22 -3.80 -12.32
N THR A 105 -3.14 -3.22 -11.81
CA THR A 105 -2.41 -3.75 -10.66
C THR A 105 -2.63 -2.84 -9.46
N ILE A 106 -3.20 -3.41 -8.39
CA ILE A 106 -3.35 -2.72 -7.11
C ILE A 106 -2.26 -3.19 -6.16
N ILE A 107 -1.55 -2.25 -5.54
CA ILE A 107 -0.47 -2.54 -4.60
C ILE A 107 -0.91 -2.17 -3.19
N LEU A 108 -0.80 -3.12 -2.28
CA LEU A 108 -1.10 -2.97 -0.87
C LEU A 108 0.14 -3.29 -0.04
N ALA A 109 0.26 -2.70 1.14
CA ALA A 109 1.40 -2.89 2.03
C ALA A 109 0.96 -3.33 3.43
N SER A 110 1.75 -4.21 4.03
CA SER A 110 1.65 -4.60 5.44
C SER A 110 2.92 -4.20 6.17
N SER A 111 2.77 -3.64 7.38
CA SER A 111 3.89 -3.39 8.27
C SER A 111 4.53 -4.67 8.83
N ASP A 112 3.96 -5.84 8.52
CA ASP A 112 4.51 -7.14 8.88
C ASP A 112 5.47 -7.63 7.77
N PRO A 113 6.79 -7.60 7.97
CA PRO A 113 7.75 -8.02 6.96
C PRO A 113 7.91 -9.55 6.86
N GLY A 114 7.32 -10.31 7.80
CA GLY A 114 7.54 -11.75 7.96
C GLY A 114 6.32 -12.57 7.55
N LEU A 115 5.99 -12.55 6.25
CA LEU A 115 4.88 -13.35 5.74
C LEU A 115 5.18 -14.85 5.80
N PRO A 116 4.16 -15.69 6.06
CA PRO A 116 4.28 -17.13 5.95
C PRO A 116 4.45 -17.55 4.49
N THR A 117 4.82 -18.81 4.26
CA THR A 117 4.93 -19.37 2.90
C THR A 117 3.59 -19.53 2.19
N GLY A 118 2.47 -19.48 2.92
CA GLY A 118 1.14 -19.61 2.35
C GLY A 118 0.04 -19.06 3.26
N PHE A 119 -1.09 -18.76 2.63
CA PHE A 119 -2.32 -18.33 3.28
C PHE A 119 -3.45 -19.33 2.96
N THR A 120 -4.33 -19.57 3.93
CA THR A 120 -5.48 -20.46 3.79
C THR A 120 -6.76 -19.70 3.45
N LYS A 121 -6.82 -18.41 3.79
CA LYS A 121 -7.98 -17.55 3.58
C LYS A 121 -7.54 -16.13 3.25
N VAL A 122 -8.30 -15.49 2.36
CA VAL A 122 -8.19 -14.05 2.08
C VAL A 122 -9.57 -13.44 2.28
N ALA A 123 -9.62 -12.22 2.80
CA ALA A 123 -10.83 -11.41 2.88
C ALA A 123 -10.52 -10.02 2.34
N VAL A 124 -11.34 -9.53 1.41
CA VAL A 124 -11.18 -8.22 0.78
C VAL A 124 -12.29 -7.32 1.27
N GLN A 125 -11.92 -6.19 1.87
CA GLN A 125 -12.85 -5.15 2.24
C GLN A 125 -12.86 -4.09 1.12
N PRO A 126 -14.00 -3.87 0.44
CA PRO A 126 -14.05 -2.95 -0.69
C PRO A 126 -14.10 -1.48 -0.27
N SER A 127 -14.56 -1.18 0.95
CA SER A 127 -14.56 0.18 1.52
C SER A 127 -14.58 0.14 3.06
N SER A 128 -14.27 1.25 3.71
CA SER A 128 -14.22 1.34 5.18
C SER A 128 -15.56 1.02 5.88
N SER A 129 -16.69 1.13 5.17
CA SER A 129 -18.03 0.84 5.68
C SER A 129 -18.63 -0.48 5.17
N ALA A 130 -17.96 -1.17 4.24
CA ALA A 130 -18.44 -2.44 3.72
C ALA A 130 -17.90 -3.61 4.54
N ASP A 131 -18.68 -4.69 4.62
CA ASP A 131 -18.21 -5.96 5.17
C ASP A 131 -17.11 -6.56 4.26
N ALA A 132 -16.19 -7.30 4.87
CA ALA A 132 -15.17 -8.01 4.11
C ALA A 132 -15.78 -9.21 3.39
N GLU A 133 -15.45 -9.36 2.11
CA GLU A 133 -15.85 -10.50 1.29
C GLU A 133 -14.75 -11.56 1.29
N GLU A 134 -15.12 -12.82 1.53
CA GLU A 134 -14.15 -13.92 1.53
C GLU A 134 -13.74 -14.30 0.10
N ALA A 135 -12.43 -14.41 -0.10
CA ALA A 135 -11.80 -14.91 -1.31
C ALA A 135 -10.94 -16.14 -0.98
N ARG A 136 -10.88 -17.08 -1.93
CA ARG A 136 -9.97 -18.22 -1.84
C ARG A 136 -8.70 -17.93 -2.66
N PRO A 137 -7.49 -18.13 -2.10
CA PRO A 137 -6.27 -18.10 -2.89
C PRO A 137 -6.37 -19.07 -4.07
N ALA A 138 -5.96 -18.64 -5.26
CA ALA A 138 -5.68 -19.57 -6.33
C ALA A 138 -4.42 -20.39 -5.93
N GLY A 139 -4.57 -21.71 -5.90
CA GLY A 139 -3.46 -22.64 -5.64
C GLY A 139 -2.51 -22.77 -6.82
#